data_AF-A0A6P2TP25-F1
#
_entry.id   AF-A0A6P2TP25-F1
#
_cell.length_a   1.000
_cell.length_b   1.000
_cell.length_c   1.000
_cell.angle_alpha   90.00
_cell.angle_beta   90.00
_cell.angle_gamma   90.00
#
_symmetry.space_group_name_H-M   'P 1'
#
loop_
_entity.id
_entity.type
_entity.pdbx_description
1 polymer ?
#
loop_
_entity_poly.entity_id
_entity_poly.type
_entity_poly.pdbx_seq_one_letter_code
_entity_poly.pdbx_strand_id
1 'polypeptide(L)'
;MFAHVPSLIDEHDLGWDSAFYFPWLRHLPHSYYNGCNFFIQYKLSGQLTSSGAKEWECWNEEYFRFKIPHSTKDAAGKFFDDYHQWDCLKKLANQRYPTFYATNSTLSKDELQKSTKAGTLLDETPLLDVRSVKARHKHVTFTNASESFLLHSDVEEVPQKPFRNLFSTLLEEGSISFEKSTKDIFDSLSEMDGNNEEWRNDLSRIANAPRAVPRDLQTWRKYVLLISFVRKHIGAELLWYPDNR
;
A
#
# COMPACT_ATOMS: atom_id res chain seq x y z
N MET A 1 -8.87 -15.62 2.39
CA MET A 1 -8.49 -15.64 0.96
C MET A 1 -9.76 -15.19 0.23
N PHE A 2 -9.98 -13.92 -0.10
CA PHE A 2 -9.34 -13.03 -1.08
C PHE A 2 -9.41 -11.56 -0.57
N ALA A 3 -8.51 -10.64 -0.93
CA ALA A 3 -8.43 -10.01 -2.25
C ALA A 3 -7.14 -10.34 -3.03
N HIS A 4 -7.28 -11.08 -4.12
CA HIS A 4 -6.30 -11.14 -5.21
C HIS A 4 -6.93 -10.40 -6.38
N VAL A 5 -6.35 -9.27 -6.79
CA VAL A 5 -6.66 -8.69 -8.10
C VAL A 5 -5.36 -8.21 -8.75
N PRO A 6 -4.50 -9.13 -9.21
CA PRO A 6 -3.80 -8.84 -10.47
C PRO A 6 -4.33 -9.69 -11.63
N SER A 7 -4.47 -9.01 -12.78
CA SER A 7 -4.08 -9.50 -14.10
C SER A 7 -4.34 -8.46 -15.22
N LEU A 8 -3.28 -7.96 -15.85
CA LEU A 8 -3.18 -8.09 -17.32
C LEU A 8 -2.03 -9.06 -17.58
N ILE A 9 -2.38 -10.33 -17.72
CA ILE A 9 -1.38 -11.40 -17.68
C ILE A 9 -0.76 -11.52 -16.29
N ASP A 10 -1.42 -11.18 -15.19
CA ASP A 10 -0.80 -11.01 -13.84
C ASP A 10 0.15 -9.81 -13.68
N GLU A 11 0.07 -8.82 -14.59
CA GLU A 11 1.15 -7.85 -14.80
C GLU A 11 2.44 -8.58 -15.22
N HIS A 12 2.23 -9.64 -16.03
CA HIS A 12 3.08 -10.79 -16.35
C HIS A 12 4.54 -10.45 -16.57
N ASP A 13 5.51 -11.18 -16.07
CA ASP A 13 5.47 -12.36 -15.20
C ASP A 13 5.97 -12.04 -13.80
N LEU A 14 6.51 -10.85 -13.61
CA LEU A 14 7.23 -10.49 -12.39
C LEU A 14 7.24 -8.99 -12.17
N GLY A 15 6.81 -8.15 -13.12
CA GLY A 15 7.20 -6.75 -13.19
C GLY A 15 6.71 -5.82 -12.09
N TRP A 16 5.85 -6.27 -11.17
CA TRP A 16 5.24 -5.41 -10.15
C TRP A 16 5.49 -5.86 -8.71
N ASP A 17 5.41 -7.16 -8.42
CA ASP A 17 6.12 -7.74 -7.25
C ASP A 17 7.66 -7.57 -7.42
N SER A 18 8.13 -7.35 -8.65
CA SER A 18 9.48 -6.85 -8.97
C SER A 18 9.59 -5.37 -9.36
N ALA A 19 8.50 -4.60 -9.51
CA ALA A 19 8.62 -3.13 -9.44
C ALA A 19 9.01 -2.75 -8.01
N PHE A 20 8.41 -3.41 -7.03
CA PHE A 20 8.88 -3.50 -5.66
C PHE A 20 9.96 -4.57 -5.46
N TYR A 21 10.71 -4.95 -6.51
CA TYR A 21 11.96 -5.68 -6.31
C TYR A 21 12.95 -4.69 -5.72
N PHE A 22 12.80 -4.55 -4.43
CA PHE A 22 13.71 -3.89 -3.56
C PHE A 22 14.85 -4.87 -3.33
N PRO A 23 16.04 -4.64 -3.91
CA PRO A 23 17.12 -5.63 -3.87
C PRO A 23 17.50 -6.03 -2.43
N TRP A 24 17.25 -5.14 -1.47
CA TRP A 24 17.48 -5.37 -0.05
C TRP A 24 16.48 -6.30 0.62
N LEU A 25 15.26 -6.50 0.10
CA LEU A 25 14.27 -7.41 0.70
C LEU A 25 14.69 -8.88 0.62
N ARG A 26 15.66 -9.21 -0.23
CA ARG A 26 16.28 -10.55 -0.26
C ARG A 26 17.17 -10.81 0.95
N HIS A 27 17.51 -9.78 1.72
CA HIS A 27 18.37 -9.89 2.89
C HIS A 27 17.55 -9.72 4.16
N LEU A 28 17.69 -10.68 5.07
CA LEU A 28 17.11 -10.60 6.40
C LEU A 28 17.79 -9.43 7.14
N PRO A 29 17.05 -8.37 7.52
CA PRO A 29 17.62 -7.32 8.34
C PRO A 29 17.98 -7.92 9.70
N HIS A 30 19.16 -7.57 10.21
CA HIS A 30 19.51 -7.90 11.58
C HIS A 30 18.58 -7.13 12.52
N SER A 31 18.23 -7.70 13.69
CA SER A 31 17.35 -7.07 14.68
C SER A 31 17.73 -5.64 15.08
N TYR A 32 19.02 -5.32 15.01
CA TYR A 32 19.60 -4.03 15.41
C TYR A 32 19.80 -3.07 14.24
N TYR A 33 19.55 -3.50 13.01
CA TYR A 33 19.65 -2.61 11.86
C TYR A 33 18.54 -1.58 11.92
N ASN A 34 18.92 -0.33 11.69
CA ASN A 34 18.00 0.78 11.67
C ASN A 34 17.37 0.91 10.29
N GLY A 35 16.15 1.42 10.27
CA GLY A 35 15.38 1.61 9.05
C GLY A 35 13.97 2.06 9.36
N CYS A 36 13.12 1.96 8.34
CA CYS A 36 11.74 2.38 8.39
C CYS A 36 10.83 1.29 7.84
N ASN A 37 9.78 0.95 8.60
CA ASN A 37 8.68 0.16 8.06
C ASN A 37 7.69 1.07 7.36
N PHE A 38 7.18 0.61 6.21
CA PHE A 38 6.19 1.34 5.44
C PHE A 38 5.17 0.39 4.82
N PHE A 39 4.03 0.96 4.42
CA PHE A 39 2.88 0.25 3.88
C PHE A 39 2.59 0.72 2.46
N ILE A 40 2.35 -0.24 1.57
CA ILE A 40 1.88 0.07 0.21
C ILE A 40 0.67 -0.81 -0.11
N GLN A 41 -0.42 -0.18 -0.54
CA GLN A 41 -1.57 -0.89 -1.08
C GLN A 41 -1.71 -0.56 -2.57
N TYR A 42 -1.79 -1.59 -3.39
CA TYR A 42 -2.08 -1.41 -4.81
C TYR A 42 -3.56 -1.11 -5.05
N LYS A 43 -3.82 -0.15 -5.94
CA LYS A 43 -5.15 0.16 -6.46
C LYS A 43 -5.08 0.14 -7.99
N LEU A 44 -5.75 -0.82 -8.62
CA LEU A 44 -5.86 -0.85 -10.07
C LEU A 44 -6.76 0.30 -10.57
N SER A 45 -6.24 1.09 -11.50
CA SER A 45 -6.96 2.15 -12.19
C SER A 45 -7.48 1.70 -13.54
N GLY A 46 -8.72 2.11 -13.85
CA GLY A 46 -9.26 2.05 -15.22
C GLY A 46 -9.10 3.39 -15.92
N GLN A 47 -8.90 3.38 -17.23
CA GLN A 47 -8.87 4.58 -18.06
C GLN A 47 -10.29 4.89 -18.57
N LEU A 48 -10.71 6.14 -18.43
CA LEU A 48 -11.98 6.67 -18.92
C LEU A 48 -11.69 7.61 -20.08
N THR A 49 -12.22 7.28 -21.26
CA THR A 49 -11.86 7.92 -22.54
C THR A 49 -13.00 8.74 -23.16
N SER A 50 -14.15 8.83 -22.50
CA SER A 50 -15.37 9.43 -23.04
C SER A 50 -15.76 10.69 -22.27
N SER A 51 -16.22 11.71 -23.00
CA SER A 51 -16.78 12.95 -22.45
C SER A 51 -18.03 12.77 -21.60
N GLY A 52 -18.67 11.59 -21.64
CA GLY A 52 -19.77 11.24 -20.75
C GLY A 52 -19.33 10.72 -19.38
N ALA A 53 -18.02 10.60 -19.13
CA ALA A 53 -17.51 10.15 -17.84
C ALA A 53 -17.71 11.21 -16.75
N LYS A 54 -18.04 10.76 -15.53
CA LYS A 54 -18.54 11.63 -14.44
C LYS A 54 -17.57 12.77 -14.06
N GLU A 55 -16.27 12.53 -14.19
CA GLU A 55 -15.22 13.49 -13.81
C GLU A 55 -14.54 14.12 -15.03
N TRP A 56 -15.12 14.00 -16.23
CA TRP A 56 -14.54 14.53 -17.47
C TRP A 56 -14.36 16.04 -17.43
N GLU A 57 -15.31 16.78 -16.87
CA GLU A 57 -15.24 18.26 -16.79
C GLU A 57 -14.02 18.75 -15.99
N CYS A 58 -13.51 17.93 -15.05
CA CYS A 58 -12.33 18.27 -14.26
C CYS A 58 -11.03 18.17 -15.06
N TRP A 59 -10.97 17.29 -16.06
CA TRP A 59 -9.75 16.97 -16.80
C TRP A 59 -9.77 17.49 -18.25
N ASN A 60 -10.94 17.43 -18.89
CA ASN A 60 -11.15 17.70 -20.32
C ASN A 60 -10.29 16.83 -21.24
N GLU A 61 -9.84 15.67 -20.75
CA GLU A 61 -9.06 14.66 -21.45
C GLU A 61 -9.33 13.27 -20.86
N GLU A 62 -8.73 12.24 -21.47
CA GLU A 62 -8.79 10.87 -20.93
C GLU A 62 -8.05 10.77 -19.59
N TYR A 63 -8.65 10.11 -18.60
CA TYR A 63 -8.11 10.07 -17.25
C TYR A 63 -8.21 8.68 -16.62
N PHE A 64 -7.32 8.41 -15.68
CA PHE A 64 -7.34 7.21 -14.87
C PHE A 64 -8.20 7.39 -13.64
N ARG A 65 -8.82 6.30 -13.19
CA ARG A 65 -9.65 6.28 -11.99
C ARG A 65 -9.51 4.97 -11.23
N PHE A 66 -9.27 5.06 -9.93
CA PHE A 66 -9.38 3.93 -9.00
C PHE A 66 -10.34 4.23 -7.86
N LYS A 67 -10.73 3.16 -7.14
CA LYS A 67 -11.57 3.23 -5.94
C LYS A 67 -10.73 3.03 -4.68
N ILE A 68 -10.97 3.85 -3.67
CA ILE A 68 -10.41 3.64 -2.32
C ILE A 68 -11.13 2.49 -1.60
N PRO A 69 -12.48 2.53 -1.43
CA PRO A 69 -13.17 1.46 -0.72
C PRO A 69 -13.25 0.18 -1.55
N HIS A 70 -13.35 -0.95 -0.86
CA HIS A 70 -13.65 -2.23 -1.48
C HIS A 70 -15.15 -2.40 -1.59
N SER A 71 -15.64 -2.85 -2.75
CA SER A 71 -17.05 -3.20 -2.90
C SER A 71 -17.28 -4.60 -2.31
N THR A 72 -18.06 -4.68 -1.24
CA THR A 72 -18.44 -5.93 -0.59
C THR A 72 -19.96 -6.07 -0.53
N LYS A 73 -20.47 -7.25 -0.17
CA LYS A 73 -21.90 -7.53 -0.04
C LYS A 73 -22.28 -7.67 1.43
N ASP A 74 -23.42 -7.12 1.80
CA ASP A 74 -24.02 -7.39 3.10
C ASP A 74 -24.68 -8.79 3.14
N ALA A 75 -25.23 -9.17 4.30
CA ALA A 75 -25.92 -10.44 4.49
C ALA A 75 -27.16 -10.61 3.57
N ALA A 76 -27.70 -9.52 3.04
CA ALA A 76 -28.81 -9.51 2.07
C ALA A 76 -28.33 -9.53 0.61
N GLY A 77 -27.00 -9.56 0.38
CA GLY A 77 -26.40 -9.57 -0.95
C GLY A 77 -26.30 -8.20 -1.62
N LYS A 78 -26.66 -7.11 -0.92
CA LYS A 78 -26.56 -5.74 -1.43
C LYS A 78 -25.12 -5.25 -1.34
N PHE A 79 -24.63 -4.67 -2.43
CA PHE A 79 -23.30 -4.08 -2.46
C PHE A 79 -23.23 -2.80 -1.65
N PHE A 80 -22.18 -2.67 -0.84
CA PHE A 80 -21.81 -1.44 -0.16
C PHE A 80 -20.31 -1.17 -0.25
N ASP A 81 -19.92 0.08 -0.02
CA ASP A 81 -18.52 0.51 -0.01
C ASP A 81 -17.94 0.28 1.39
N ASP A 82 -16.99 -0.66 1.50
CA ASP A 82 -16.27 -0.96 2.74
C ASP A 82 -14.96 -0.15 2.80
N TYR A 83 -14.87 0.68 3.85
CA TYR A 83 -13.73 1.54 4.13
C TYR A 83 -12.78 0.97 5.20
N HIS A 84 -13.00 -0.26 5.68
CA HIS A 84 -12.18 -0.86 6.74
C HIS A 84 -10.68 -0.77 6.45
N GLN A 85 -10.25 -1.15 5.24
CA GLN A 85 -8.84 -1.10 4.85
C GLN A 85 -8.28 0.33 4.84
N TRP A 86 -9.05 1.29 4.33
CA TRP A 86 -8.67 2.71 4.36
C TRP A 86 -8.58 3.22 5.79
N ASP A 87 -9.54 2.89 6.66
CA ASP A 87 -9.53 3.31 8.07
C ASP A 87 -8.27 2.79 8.80
N CYS A 88 -7.89 1.54 8.57
CA CYS A 88 -6.67 0.95 9.13
C CYS A 88 -5.41 1.64 8.60
N LEU A 89 -5.28 1.80 7.28
CA LEU A 89 -4.14 2.49 6.66
C LEU A 89 -4.04 3.95 7.09
N LYS A 90 -5.18 4.64 7.25
CA LYS A 90 -5.22 6.02 7.73
C LYS A 90 -4.78 6.14 9.18
N LYS A 91 -5.17 5.21 10.06
CA LYS A 91 -4.67 5.16 11.45
C LYS A 91 -3.16 4.96 11.49
N LEU A 92 -2.62 4.00 10.72
CA LEU A 92 -1.18 3.78 10.60
C LEU A 92 -0.46 5.03 10.08
N ALA A 93 -0.99 5.67 9.03
CA ALA A 93 -0.45 6.90 8.48
C ALA A 93 -0.39 8.04 9.50
N ASN A 94 -1.42 8.17 10.34
CA ASN A 94 -1.49 9.17 11.42
C ASN A 94 -0.54 8.85 12.58
N GLN A 95 -0.18 7.57 12.78
CA GLN A 95 0.87 7.13 13.71
C GLN A 95 2.29 7.28 13.13
N ARG A 96 2.43 8.03 12.02
CA ARG A 96 3.69 8.28 11.29
C ARG A 96 4.29 7.06 10.59
N TYR A 97 3.51 6.02 10.33
CA TYR A 97 3.95 4.97 9.39
C TYR A 97 3.73 5.45 7.96
N PRO A 98 4.77 5.53 7.11
CA PRO A 98 4.60 5.91 5.71
C PRO A 98 3.67 4.92 5.02
N THR A 99 2.59 5.43 4.41
CA THR A 99 1.51 4.60 3.88
C THR A 99 1.01 5.16 2.57
N PHE A 100 1.05 4.35 1.51
CA PHE A 100 0.82 4.82 0.15
C PHE A 100 -0.16 3.93 -0.61
N TYR A 101 -0.94 4.56 -1.48
CA TYR A 101 -1.59 3.89 -2.59
C TYR A 101 -0.70 4.01 -3.82
N ALA A 102 -0.32 2.86 -4.38
CA ALA A 102 0.30 2.79 -5.70
C ALA A 102 -0.76 2.42 -6.73
N THR A 103 -0.61 2.88 -7.96
CA THR A 103 -1.51 2.54 -9.07
C THR A 103 -0.75 2.45 -10.39
N ASN A 104 -1.38 1.90 -11.43
CA ASN A 104 -0.82 1.84 -12.77
C ASN A 104 -0.94 3.20 -13.49
N SER A 105 0.07 3.57 -14.27
CA SER A 105 0.06 4.74 -15.19
C SER A 105 -0.26 4.38 -16.63
N THR A 106 -0.36 3.09 -16.95
CA THR A 106 -0.74 2.59 -18.28
C THR A 106 -1.56 1.31 -18.18
N LEU A 107 -2.34 1.03 -19.22
CA LEU A 107 -3.02 -0.26 -19.46
C LEU A 107 -2.32 -1.08 -20.56
N SER A 108 -1.27 -0.55 -21.19
CA SER A 108 -0.55 -1.18 -22.28
C SER A 108 0.58 -2.06 -21.77
N LYS A 109 0.51 -3.36 -22.07
CA LYS A 109 1.58 -4.32 -21.75
C LYS A 109 2.92 -3.94 -22.39
N ASP A 110 2.90 -3.44 -23.61
CA ASP A 110 4.11 -3.07 -24.34
C ASP A 110 4.80 -1.86 -23.71
N GLU A 111 4.03 -0.90 -23.20
CA GLU A 111 4.56 0.25 -22.47
C GLU A 111 5.17 -0.18 -21.13
N LEU A 112 4.49 -1.04 -20.37
CA LEU A 112 5.05 -1.62 -19.15
C LEU A 112 6.39 -2.30 -19.43
N GLN A 113 6.47 -3.13 -20.48
CA GLN A 113 7.72 -3.79 -20.87
C GLN A 113 8.83 -2.81 -21.24
N LYS A 114 8.49 -1.72 -21.93
CA LYS A 114 9.43 -0.67 -22.30
C LYS A 114 9.99 0.02 -21.07
N SER A 115 9.13 0.42 -20.12
CA SER A 115 9.54 1.08 -18.88
C SER A 115 10.32 0.15 -17.95
N THR A 116 9.97 -1.14 -17.87
CA THR A 116 10.78 -2.13 -17.13
C THR A 116 12.18 -2.29 -17.73
N LYS A 117 12.29 -2.42 -19.06
CA LYS A 117 13.60 -2.54 -19.74
C LYS A 117 14.45 -1.27 -19.61
N ALA A 118 13.81 -0.11 -19.53
CA ALA A 118 14.46 1.18 -19.31
C ALA A 118 14.82 1.43 -17.84
N GLY A 119 14.29 0.64 -16.90
CA GLY A 119 14.47 0.84 -15.46
C GLY A 119 13.69 2.03 -14.89
N THR A 120 12.71 2.57 -15.62
CA THR A 120 11.93 3.77 -15.24
C THR A 120 10.55 3.46 -14.68
N LEU A 121 10.15 2.18 -14.64
CA LEU A 121 8.80 1.76 -14.23
C LEU A 121 8.39 2.30 -12.85
N LEU A 122 9.29 2.28 -11.87
CA LEU A 122 9.03 2.85 -10.56
C LEU A 122 8.81 4.36 -10.65
N ASP A 123 9.69 5.10 -11.33
CA ASP A 123 9.57 6.55 -11.46
C ASP A 123 8.25 7.00 -12.09
N GLU A 124 7.71 6.17 -12.97
CA GLU A 124 6.44 6.38 -13.67
C GLU A 124 5.22 5.88 -12.88
N THR A 125 5.41 5.21 -11.73
CA THR A 125 4.34 4.69 -10.88
C THR A 125 3.77 5.81 -10.00
N PRO A 126 2.49 6.20 -10.17
CA PRO A 126 1.86 7.20 -9.33
C PRO A 126 1.71 6.71 -7.88
N LEU A 127 2.14 7.53 -6.92
CA LEU A 127 1.93 7.29 -5.49
C LEU A 127 1.08 8.37 -4.83
N LEU A 128 -0.01 7.95 -4.19
CA LEU A 128 -0.83 8.78 -3.33
C LEU A 128 -0.52 8.49 -1.86
N ASP A 129 -0.11 9.51 -1.11
CA ASP A 129 0.12 9.41 0.33
C ASP A 129 -1.22 9.38 1.09
N VAL A 130 -1.47 8.28 1.82
CA VAL A 130 -2.72 8.08 2.57
C VAL A 130 -2.86 9.11 3.69
N ARG A 131 -1.75 9.65 4.21
CA ARG A 131 -1.78 10.71 5.24
C ARG A 131 -2.40 12.01 4.70
N SER A 132 -2.22 12.32 3.42
CA SER A 132 -2.81 13.53 2.81
C SER A 132 -4.31 13.43 2.51
N VAL A 133 -4.89 12.24 2.45
CA VAL A 133 -6.33 12.05 2.15
C VAL A 133 -7.19 12.42 3.36
N LYS A 134 -7.97 13.50 3.31
CA LYS A 134 -8.65 14.02 4.52
C LYS A 134 -9.95 13.30 4.87
N ALA A 135 -10.70 12.85 3.86
CA ALA A 135 -12.02 12.24 4.06
C ALA A 135 -12.12 10.85 3.41
N ARG A 136 -13.28 10.20 3.61
CA ARG A 136 -13.63 8.95 2.93
C ARG A 136 -14.06 9.22 1.50
N HIS A 137 -13.09 9.41 0.60
CA HIS A 137 -13.37 9.56 -0.83
C HIS A 137 -13.64 8.21 -1.47
N LYS A 138 -14.57 8.17 -2.43
CA LYS A 138 -14.85 6.93 -3.15
C LYS A 138 -13.91 6.72 -4.33
N HIS A 139 -13.61 7.78 -5.07
CA HIS A 139 -12.80 7.72 -6.27
C HIS A 139 -11.63 8.67 -6.19
N VAL A 140 -10.53 8.25 -6.81
CA VAL A 140 -9.37 9.09 -7.08
C VAL A 140 -9.15 9.05 -8.58
N THR A 141 -8.87 10.20 -9.17
CA THR A 141 -8.57 10.33 -10.60
C THR A 141 -7.27 11.09 -10.82
N PHE A 142 -6.62 10.83 -11.95
CA PHE A 142 -5.40 11.51 -12.38
C PHE A 142 -5.22 11.33 -13.89
N THR A 143 -4.35 12.13 -14.49
CA THR A 143 -3.87 11.94 -15.86
C THR A 143 -2.36 11.71 -15.83
N ASN A 144 -1.79 11.20 -16.92
CA ASN A 144 -0.34 10.96 -16.99
C ASN A 144 0.49 12.24 -17.00
N ALA A 145 -0.11 13.38 -17.34
CA ALA A 145 0.55 14.68 -17.35
C ALA A 145 0.36 15.48 -16.04
N SER A 146 -0.55 15.03 -15.17
CA SER A 146 -0.87 15.74 -13.93
C SER A 146 0.20 15.54 -12.86
N GLU A 147 0.48 16.58 -12.08
CA GLU A 147 1.28 16.51 -10.86
C GLU A 147 0.42 16.23 -9.61
N SER A 148 -0.89 16.05 -9.77
CA SER A 148 -1.85 15.90 -8.69
C SER A 148 -2.88 14.81 -8.96
N PHE A 149 -3.35 14.18 -7.88
CA PHE A 149 -4.58 13.41 -7.82
C PHE A 149 -5.75 14.32 -7.46
N LEU A 150 -6.91 14.04 -8.05
CA LEU A 150 -8.19 14.59 -7.61
C LEU A 150 -9.01 13.51 -6.91
N LEU A 151 -9.44 13.79 -5.68
CA LEU A 151 -10.27 12.90 -4.90
C LEU A 151 -11.72 13.38 -4.95
N HIS A 152 -12.63 12.46 -5.23
CA HIS A 152 -14.02 12.77 -5.56
C HIS A 152 -14.96 12.23 -4.49
N SER A 153 -15.33 13.11 -3.56
CA SER A 153 -16.51 13.06 -2.68
C SER A 153 -16.80 14.51 -2.26
N ASP A 154 -15.75 15.18 -1.79
CA ASP A 154 -15.53 16.62 -1.88
C ASP A 154 -14.26 16.78 -2.75
N VAL A 155 -14.22 17.70 -3.70
CA VAL A 155 -13.05 17.81 -4.59
C VAL A 155 -11.84 18.22 -3.77
N GLU A 156 -10.91 17.29 -3.58
CA GLU A 156 -9.65 17.49 -2.88
C GLU A 156 -8.51 17.21 -3.85
N GLU A 157 -7.59 18.16 -3.98
CA GLU A 157 -6.37 17.99 -4.75
C GLU A 157 -5.23 17.54 -3.82
N VAL A 158 -4.55 16.47 -4.20
CA VAL A 158 -3.39 15.94 -3.46
C VAL A 158 -2.23 15.74 -4.42
N PRO A 159 -1.02 16.24 -4.11
CA PRO A 159 0.14 16.05 -4.97
C PRO A 159 0.44 14.58 -5.25
N GLN A 160 0.70 14.27 -6.51
CA GLN A 160 1.26 13.01 -6.93
C GLN A 160 2.76 13.02 -6.63
N LYS A 161 3.22 12.02 -5.86
CA LYS A 161 4.64 11.85 -5.61
C LYS A 161 5.21 10.84 -6.60
N PRO A 162 6.30 11.16 -7.32
CA PRO A 162 7.08 10.15 -8.03
C PRO A 162 7.59 9.10 -7.05
N PHE A 163 7.61 7.84 -7.46
CA PHE A 163 8.03 6.75 -6.58
C PHE A 163 9.43 6.92 -6.01
N ARG A 164 10.39 7.43 -6.78
CA ARG A 164 11.75 7.73 -6.28
C ARG A 164 11.78 8.60 -5.03
N ASN A 165 10.79 9.49 -4.86
CA ASN A 165 10.71 10.38 -3.70
C ASN A 165 10.20 9.65 -2.44
N LEU A 166 9.68 8.43 -2.58
CA LEU A 166 9.31 7.55 -1.47
C LEU A 166 10.49 7.38 -0.52
N PHE A 167 11.67 7.01 -1.03
CA PHE A 167 12.82 6.69 -0.19
C PHE A 167 13.32 7.89 0.61
N SER A 168 13.32 9.08 0.01
CA SER A 168 13.61 10.33 0.73
C SER A 168 12.61 10.52 1.88
N THR A 169 11.32 10.30 1.63
CA THR A 169 10.28 10.35 2.67
C THR A 169 10.54 9.32 3.77
N LEU A 170 10.91 8.08 3.42
CA LEU A 170 11.22 7.03 4.40
C LEU A 170 12.44 7.38 5.27
N LEU A 171 13.46 8.02 4.69
CA LEU A 171 14.66 8.46 5.41
C LEU A 171 14.41 9.65 6.33
N GLU A 172 13.40 10.49 6.03
CA GLU A 172 13.00 11.66 6.81
C GLU A 172 12.12 11.30 8.03
N GLU A 173 11.29 10.26 7.92
CA GLU A 173 10.36 9.83 8.98
C GLU A 173 11.05 9.25 10.21
N GLY A 174 12.35 9.00 10.11
CA GLY A 174 13.21 8.56 11.21
C GLY A 174 13.52 7.07 11.15
N SER A 175 14.70 6.75 11.66
CA SER A 175 15.28 5.41 11.60
C SER A 175 15.28 4.79 12.99
N ILE A 176 14.65 3.62 13.13
CA ILE A 176 14.60 2.86 14.39
C ILE A 176 15.05 1.43 14.15
N SER A 177 15.42 0.70 15.20
CA SER A 177 15.85 -0.68 15.03
C SER A 177 14.71 -1.57 14.54
N PHE A 178 15.04 -2.57 13.72
CA PHE A 178 14.08 -3.54 13.19
C PHE A 178 13.28 -4.24 14.31
N GLU A 179 13.92 -4.61 15.42
CA GLU A 179 13.26 -5.19 16.60
C GLU A 179 12.21 -4.24 17.18
N LYS A 180 12.58 -2.97 17.37
CA LYS A 180 11.67 -1.97 17.93
C LYS A 180 10.51 -1.69 16.96
N SER A 181 10.80 -1.47 15.68
CA SER A 181 9.76 -1.20 14.67
C SER A 181 8.77 -2.36 14.54
N THR A 182 9.27 -3.61 14.56
CA THR A 182 8.43 -4.81 14.52
C THR A 182 7.51 -4.89 15.75
N LYS A 183 8.01 -4.49 16.92
CA LYS A 183 7.20 -4.40 18.14
C LYS A 183 6.16 -3.29 18.03
N ASP A 184 6.56 -2.07 17.66
CA ASP A 184 5.70 -0.90 17.60
C ASP A 184 4.54 -1.11 16.60
N ILE A 185 4.77 -1.80 15.48
CA ILE A 185 3.71 -2.18 14.53
C ILE A 185 2.75 -3.19 15.14
N PHE A 186 3.26 -4.22 15.81
CA PHE A 186 2.42 -5.21 16.47
C PHE A 186 1.52 -4.55 17.52
N ASP A 187 2.07 -3.65 18.32
CA ASP A 187 1.33 -2.91 19.35
C ASP A 187 0.26 -2.03 18.68
N SER A 188 0.62 -1.30 17.62
CA SER A 188 -0.29 -0.46 16.82
C SER A 188 -1.46 -1.27 16.22
N LEU A 189 -1.18 -2.44 15.64
CA LEU A 189 -2.22 -3.33 15.10
C LEU A 189 -3.08 -3.96 16.20
N SER A 190 -2.53 -4.16 17.39
CA SER A 190 -3.27 -4.66 18.55
C SER A 190 -4.28 -3.64 19.06
N GLU A 191 -3.94 -2.35 19.03
CA GLU A 191 -4.87 -1.27 19.36
C GLU A 191 -6.01 -1.09 18.34
N MET A 192 -5.87 -1.68 17.14
CA MET A 192 -6.86 -1.60 16.06
C MET A 192 -7.86 -2.77 16.05
N ASP A 193 -7.74 -3.72 16.96
CA ASP A 193 -8.49 -4.99 16.97
C ASP A 193 -10.02 -4.83 17.04
N GLY A 194 -10.49 -3.80 17.73
CA GLY A 194 -11.90 -3.51 17.92
C GLY A 194 -12.68 -4.75 18.38
N ASN A 195 -13.79 -5.05 17.71
CA ASN A 195 -14.62 -6.24 17.98
C ASN A 195 -14.33 -7.44 17.06
N ASN A 196 -13.29 -7.39 16.23
CA ASN A 196 -13.01 -8.43 15.24
C ASN A 196 -12.32 -9.64 15.89
N GLU A 197 -13.07 -10.74 16.05
CA GLU A 197 -12.56 -11.97 16.66
C GLU A 197 -11.44 -12.62 15.84
N GLU A 198 -11.54 -12.59 14.50
CA GLU A 198 -10.51 -13.16 13.62
C GLU A 198 -9.20 -12.37 13.72
N TRP A 199 -9.28 -11.04 13.77
CA TRP A 199 -8.14 -10.14 14.00
C TRP A 199 -7.44 -10.46 15.32
N ARG A 200 -8.19 -10.56 16.43
CA ARG A 200 -7.64 -10.92 17.75
C ARG A 200 -7.01 -12.31 17.78
N ASN A 201 -7.67 -13.29 17.16
CA ASN A 201 -7.16 -14.66 17.08
C ASN A 201 -5.83 -14.71 16.32
N ASP A 202 -5.71 -13.98 15.21
CA ASP A 202 -4.47 -13.93 14.45
C ASP A 202 -3.37 -13.17 15.21
N LEU A 203 -3.66 -12.05 15.87
CA LEU A 203 -2.68 -11.37 16.73
C LEU A 203 -2.20 -12.25 17.90
N SER A 204 -3.10 -13.01 18.51
CA SER A 204 -2.76 -13.97 19.57
C SER A 204 -1.79 -15.05 19.06
N ARG A 205 -1.96 -15.53 17.82
CA ARG A 205 -1.02 -16.48 17.19
C ARG A 205 0.37 -15.87 17.00
N ILE A 206 0.45 -14.58 16.65
CA ILE A 206 1.71 -13.85 16.53
C ILE A 206 2.39 -13.71 17.90
N ALA A 207 1.64 -13.32 18.93
CA ALA A 207 2.14 -13.15 20.29
C ALA A 207 2.66 -14.47 20.91
N ASN A 208 1.98 -15.58 20.61
CA ASN A 208 2.27 -16.90 21.16
C ASN A 208 3.21 -17.76 20.28
N ALA A 209 3.87 -17.16 19.29
CA ALA A 209 4.81 -17.89 18.44
C ALA A 209 5.92 -18.57 19.30
N PRO A 210 6.27 -19.85 19.04
CA PRO A 210 7.23 -20.60 19.84
C PRO A 210 8.58 -19.88 20.04
N ARG A 211 9.01 -19.74 21.30
CA ARG A 211 10.26 -19.07 21.70
C ARG A 211 11.53 -19.92 21.55
N ALA A 212 11.42 -21.13 21.00
CA ALA A 212 12.52 -22.09 20.88
C ALA A 212 13.57 -21.74 19.79
N VAL A 213 13.51 -20.53 19.23
CA VAL A 213 14.36 -20.07 18.12
C VAL A 213 15.26 -18.94 18.64
N PRO A 214 16.51 -18.77 18.15
CA PRO A 214 17.37 -17.62 18.49
C PRO A 214 16.66 -16.27 18.37
N ARG A 215 17.00 -15.32 19.25
CA ARG A 215 16.29 -14.03 19.38
C ARG A 215 16.17 -13.27 18.05
N ASP A 216 17.22 -13.24 17.23
CA ASP A 216 17.18 -12.55 15.94
C ASP A 216 16.17 -13.17 14.95
N LEU A 217 16.08 -14.49 14.97
CA LEU A 217 15.10 -15.23 14.18
C LEU A 217 13.67 -15.11 14.75
N GLN A 218 13.52 -14.82 16.05
CA GLN A 218 12.20 -14.53 16.64
C GLN A 218 11.63 -13.22 16.10
N THR A 219 12.43 -12.15 16.04
CA THR A 219 12.03 -10.85 15.47
C THR A 219 11.61 -11.02 14.02
N TRP A 220 12.44 -11.68 13.22
CA TRP A 220 12.12 -11.93 11.81
C TRP A 220 10.85 -12.76 11.63
N ARG A 221 10.69 -13.84 12.40
CA ARG A 221 9.48 -14.66 12.36
C ARG A 221 8.24 -13.84 12.70
N LYS A 222 8.31 -13.00 13.74
CA LYS A 222 7.21 -12.10 14.11
C LYS A 222 6.88 -11.16 12.96
N TYR A 223 7.89 -10.59 12.33
CA TYR A 223 7.73 -9.70 11.17
C TYR A 223 7.05 -10.39 9.98
N VAL A 224 7.45 -11.62 9.62
CA VAL A 224 6.81 -12.39 8.54
C VAL A 224 5.33 -12.68 8.84
N LEU A 225 5.01 -12.98 10.09
CA LEU A 225 3.61 -13.17 10.49
C LEU A 225 2.83 -11.86 10.43
N LEU A 226 3.45 -10.73 10.77
CA LEU A 226 2.87 -9.39 10.61
C LEU A 226 2.62 -9.04 9.14
N ILE A 227 3.54 -9.35 8.23
CA ILE A 227 3.32 -9.19 6.79
C ILE A 227 2.07 -9.96 6.37
N SER A 228 1.98 -11.23 6.76
CA SER A 228 0.83 -12.08 6.43
C SER A 228 -0.47 -11.54 7.01
N PHE A 229 -0.41 -10.99 8.23
CA PHE A 229 -1.52 -10.35 8.91
C PHE A 229 -2.02 -9.11 8.17
N VAL A 230 -1.10 -8.19 7.83
CA VAL A 230 -1.40 -6.93 7.12
C VAL A 230 -2.01 -7.24 5.75
N ARG A 231 -1.44 -8.19 4.99
CA ARG A 231 -2.01 -8.63 3.72
C ARG A 231 -3.43 -9.16 3.88
N LYS A 232 -3.67 -10.00 4.89
CA LYS A 232 -4.98 -10.63 5.12
C LYS A 232 -6.05 -9.62 5.50
N HIS A 233 -5.76 -8.75 6.48
CA HIS A 233 -6.78 -7.91 7.12
C HIS A 233 -6.86 -6.50 6.53
N ILE A 234 -5.74 -5.96 6.06
CA ILE A 234 -5.63 -4.58 5.56
C ILE A 234 -5.50 -4.54 4.03
N GLY A 235 -5.08 -5.65 3.39
CA GLY A 235 -4.92 -5.72 1.94
C GLY A 235 -3.75 -4.87 1.44
N ALA A 236 -2.72 -4.68 2.27
CA ALA A 236 -1.51 -3.92 1.97
C ALA A 236 -0.26 -4.78 2.16
N GLU A 237 0.84 -4.35 1.57
CA GLU A 237 2.18 -4.87 1.80
C GLU A 237 2.84 -4.10 2.94
N LEU A 238 3.42 -4.84 3.90
CA LEU A 238 4.30 -4.30 4.94
C LEU A 238 5.75 -4.56 4.52
N LEU A 239 6.54 -3.49 4.42
CA LEU A 239 7.88 -3.53 3.87
C LEU A 239 8.87 -2.81 4.79
N TRP A 240 10.13 -3.25 4.77
CA TRP A 240 11.23 -2.65 5.53
C TRP A 240 12.21 -1.98 4.59
N TYR A 241 12.56 -0.73 4.87
CA TYR A 241 13.61 0.00 4.20
C TYR A 241 14.81 0.19 5.15
N PRO A 242 15.97 -0.43 4.89
CA PRO A 242 17.16 -0.25 5.73
C PRO A 242 17.76 1.14 5.53
N ASP A 243 18.13 1.79 6.63
CA ASP A 243 18.90 3.02 6.60
C ASP A 243 20.38 2.68 6.56
N ASN A 244 21.00 2.86 5.39
CA ASN A 244 22.42 2.59 5.15
C ASN A 244 23.30 3.86 5.18
N ARG A 245 22.78 4.97 5.73
CA ARG A 245 23.54 6.21 5.90
C ARG A 245 24.62 6.09 6.97
#